data_AF-A0A7Z2YFM7-F1
#
_entry.id   AF-A0A7Z2YFM7-F1
#
_cell.length_a   1.000
_cell.length_b   1.000
_cell.length_c   1.000
_cell.angle_alpha   90.00
_cell.angle_beta   90.00
_cell.angle_gamma   90.00
#
_symmetry.space_group_name_H-M   'P 1'
#
loop_
_entity.id
_entity.type
_entity.pdbx_description
1 polymer ?
#
loop_
_entity_poly.entity_id
_entity_poly.type
_entity_poly.pdbx_seq_one_letter_code
_entity_poly.pdbx_strand_id
1 'polypeptide(L)'
;MTNEIHHLLSYLIQVPKDRVLTLKEQQELLNKYEPFFRLSVSNETSKEEHNAEQWFTENASTVFTQYAELLSTRIPFSTPIWQKVYNATLFTSLVAIRLMFNRVPNLFLADIRLSIGADHRISKLAISETMPYFALVKDSPNAIAVSSQQELDKKLIAVITQLSEPLLPVYKQHKVHARVYWGNIFYACNLAFSKLTNKPIEIAHDSIDTDSLDGWQSQLFDTELIKGGQLNQVKSVQYQGFQKVYVRRETCCMKYKIDGKAKCSTCNLIPDSEQKELMLNKLQQALQSNH
;
A
#
# COMPACT_ATOMS: atom_id res chain seq x y z
N MET A 1 -5.47 19.93 15.50
CA MET A 1 -6.10 19.88 14.17
C MET A 1 -5.53 18.67 13.44
N THR A 2 -6.12 17.48 13.59
CA THR A 2 -5.70 16.23 12.88
C THR A 2 -6.63 15.05 13.27
N ASN A 3 -7.94 15.18 13.00
CA ASN A 3 -8.91 14.10 13.25
C ASN A 3 -9.70 13.67 11.99
N GLU A 4 -9.47 14.28 10.83
CA GLU A 4 -10.44 14.21 9.74
C GLU A 4 -10.24 13.04 8.76
N ILE A 5 -9.02 12.53 8.53
CA ILE A 5 -8.76 11.48 7.52
C ILE A 5 -9.69 10.26 7.65
N HIS A 6 -10.07 9.91 8.89
CA HIS A 6 -10.77 8.66 9.22
C HIS A 6 -12.30 8.75 9.08
N HIS A 7 -12.89 9.94 9.15
CA HIS A 7 -14.32 10.10 8.84
C HIS A 7 -14.59 10.02 7.33
N LEU A 8 -13.61 10.46 6.52
CA LEU A 8 -13.73 10.73 5.08
C LEU A 8 -13.91 9.49 4.18
N LEU A 9 -13.65 8.27 4.68
CA LEU A 9 -13.68 7.06 3.83
C LEU A 9 -14.65 5.99 4.33
N SER A 10 -15.21 6.14 5.53
CA SER A 10 -16.07 5.14 6.16
C SER A 10 -17.36 4.83 5.38
N TYR A 11 -17.76 5.70 4.45
CA TYR A 11 -18.92 5.52 3.57
C TYR A 11 -18.60 4.83 2.24
N LEU A 12 -17.33 4.69 1.85
CA LEU A 12 -16.96 4.10 0.56
C LEU A 12 -17.31 2.61 0.46
N ILE A 13 -17.25 1.92 1.59
CA ILE A 13 -17.61 0.51 1.70
C ILE A 13 -18.74 0.42 2.71
N GLN A 14 -19.84 -0.20 2.33
CA GLN A 14 -20.92 -0.50 3.27
C GLN A 14 -20.42 -1.51 4.30
N VAL A 15 -20.13 -1.04 5.50
CA VAL A 15 -19.75 -1.88 6.64
C VAL A 15 -21.02 -2.23 7.41
N PRO A 16 -21.28 -3.53 7.68
CA PRO A 16 -22.38 -3.95 8.55
C PRO A 16 -22.26 -3.27 9.91
N LYS A 17 -23.34 -2.60 10.35
CA LYS A 17 -23.36 -1.82 11.62
C LYS A 17 -23.73 -2.68 12.83
N ASP A 18 -24.24 -3.87 12.60
CA ASP A 18 -24.83 -4.78 13.58
C ASP A 18 -23.83 -5.79 14.16
N ARG A 19 -22.62 -5.87 13.59
CA ARG A 19 -21.60 -6.82 14.07
C ARG A 19 -20.17 -6.34 13.82
N VAL A 20 -19.28 -6.88 14.63
CA VAL A 20 -17.84 -6.70 14.50
C VAL A 20 -17.31 -7.61 13.39
N LEU A 21 -16.68 -7.03 12.37
CA LEU A 21 -16.05 -7.80 11.30
C LEU A 21 -14.73 -8.43 11.75
N THR A 22 -14.44 -9.63 11.29
CA THR A 22 -13.10 -10.25 11.37
C THR A 22 -12.12 -9.58 10.40
N LEU A 23 -10.81 -9.78 10.59
CA LEU A 23 -9.81 -9.29 9.64
C LEU A 23 -10.00 -9.86 8.23
N LYS A 24 -10.49 -11.10 8.13
CA LYS A 24 -10.81 -11.74 6.86
C LYS A 24 -11.93 -11.04 6.13
N GLU A 25 -13.05 -10.82 6.81
CA GLU A 25 -14.19 -10.13 6.22
C GLU A 25 -13.86 -8.69 5.81
N GLN A 26 -13.02 -8.01 6.58
CA GLN A 26 -12.50 -6.68 6.22
C GLN A 26 -11.71 -6.71 4.91
N GLN A 27 -10.80 -7.69 4.78
CA GLN A 27 -9.98 -7.83 3.58
C GLN A 27 -10.82 -8.28 2.38
N GLU A 28 -11.81 -9.14 2.57
CA GLU A 28 -12.76 -9.56 1.52
C GLU A 28 -13.62 -8.37 1.04
N LEU A 29 -14.09 -7.51 1.96
CA LEU A 29 -14.79 -6.28 1.60
C LEU A 29 -13.91 -5.32 0.80
N LEU A 30 -12.65 -5.13 1.22
CA LEU A 30 -11.68 -4.34 0.47
C LEU A 30 -11.44 -4.89 -0.93
N ASN A 31 -11.22 -6.20 -1.06
CA ASN A 31 -11.00 -6.85 -2.35
C ASN A 31 -12.22 -6.76 -3.26
N LYS A 32 -13.43 -6.93 -2.70
CA LYS A 32 -14.70 -6.77 -3.44
C LYS A 32 -14.88 -5.32 -3.92
N TYR A 33 -14.48 -4.35 -3.11
CA TYR A 33 -14.54 -2.94 -3.48
C TYR A 33 -13.54 -2.61 -4.61
N GLU A 34 -12.30 -3.06 -4.46
CA GLU A 34 -11.19 -2.86 -5.39
C GLU A 34 -10.25 -4.08 -5.36
N PRO A 35 -10.25 -4.93 -6.41
CA PRO A 35 -9.47 -6.18 -6.47
C PRO A 35 -7.95 -5.99 -6.35
N PHE A 36 -7.46 -4.75 -6.38
CA PHE A 36 -6.06 -4.43 -6.08
C PHE A 36 -5.63 -4.81 -4.65
N PHE A 37 -6.55 -4.82 -3.68
CA PHE A 37 -6.27 -5.23 -2.30
C PHE A 37 -6.24 -6.76 -2.19
N ARG A 38 -5.04 -7.34 -2.37
CA ARG A 38 -4.83 -8.78 -2.60
C ARG A 38 -4.22 -9.54 -1.44
N LEU A 39 -4.04 -8.91 -0.27
CA LEU A 39 -3.57 -9.63 0.91
C LEU A 39 -4.58 -10.75 1.24
N SER A 40 -4.10 -11.95 1.49
CA SER A 40 -4.95 -13.06 1.94
C SER A 40 -4.99 -13.08 3.47
N VAL A 41 -6.16 -13.33 4.05
CA VAL A 41 -6.32 -13.53 5.49
C VAL A 41 -7.01 -14.88 5.68
N SER A 42 -6.26 -15.87 6.16
CA SER A 42 -6.72 -17.25 6.29
C SER A 42 -5.91 -17.98 7.36
N ASN A 43 -6.47 -18.99 8.04
CA ASN A 43 -5.68 -19.89 8.88
C ASN A 43 -5.15 -21.11 8.11
N GLU A 44 -5.68 -21.34 6.91
CA GLU A 44 -5.27 -22.45 6.04
C GLU A 44 -3.88 -22.19 5.48
N THR A 45 -2.98 -23.15 5.66
CA THR A 45 -1.63 -23.14 5.09
C THR A 45 -1.56 -24.06 3.88
N SER A 46 -0.77 -23.66 2.87
CA SER A 46 -0.43 -24.55 1.75
C SER A 46 1.03 -25.01 1.88
N LYS A 47 1.37 -26.13 1.22
CA LYS A 47 2.76 -26.61 1.17
C LYS A 47 3.71 -25.65 0.42
N GLU A 48 3.15 -24.71 -0.34
CA GLU A 48 3.87 -23.72 -1.14
C GLU A 48 3.99 -22.37 -0.42
N GLU A 49 3.49 -22.27 0.82
CA GLU A 49 3.65 -21.10 1.66
C GLU A 49 4.91 -21.22 2.52
N HIS A 50 5.73 -20.19 2.45
CA HIS A 50 6.94 -20.05 3.25
C HIS A 50 6.75 -18.95 4.29
N ASN A 51 7.33 -19.13 5.47
CA ASN A 51 7.51 -18.03 6.40
C ASN A 51 8.40 -16.96 5.73
N ALA A 52 7.95 -15.70 5.68
CA ALA A 52 8.64 -14.67 4.92
C ALA A 52 10.04 -14.35 5.48
N GLU A 53 10.21 -14.37 6.80
CA GLU A 53 11.50 -14.09 7.45
C GLU A 53 12.56 -15.13 7.04
N GLN A 54 12.22 -16.41 7.15
CA GLN A 54 13.08 -17.50 6.70
C GLN A 54 13.30 -17.44 5.18
N TRP A 55 12.24 -17.21 4.40
CA TRP A 55 12.33 -17.16 2.94
C TRP A 55 13.26 -16.05 2.45
N PHE A 56 13.17 -14.85 3.02
CA PHE A 56 14.05 -13.74 2.63
C PHE A 56 15.52 -14.01 2.96
N THR A 57 15.78 -14.79 4.01
CA THR A 57 17.12 -15.18 4.41
C THR A 57 17.70 -16.27 3.51
N GLU A 58 16.92 -17.29 3.17
CA GLU A 58 17.41 -18.50 2.54
C GLU A 58 17.25 -18.51 1.01
N ASN A 59 16.19 -17.87 0.49
CA ASN A 59 15.73 -18.11 -0.88
C ASN A 59 15.72 -16.85 -1.77
N ALA A 60 15.62 -15.64 -1.17
CA ALA A 60 15.42 -14.41 -1.94
C ALA A 60 16.50 -14.16 -3.00
N SER A 61 17.78 -14.41 -2.70
CA SER A 61 18.87 -14.15 -3.64
C SER A 61 18.77 -14.99 -4.91
N THR A 62 18.42 -16.27 -4.76
CA THR A 62 18.20 -17.19 -5.89
C THR A 62 17.02 -16.72 -6.74
N VAL A 63 15.90 -16.41 -6.09
CA VAL A 63 14.67 -15.99 -6.78
C VAL A 63 14.85 -14.64 -7.47
N PHE A 64 15.56 -13.68 -6.88
CA PHE A 64 15.87 -12.40 -7.52
C PHE A 64 16.74 -12.57 -8.76
N THR A 65 17.69 -13.52 -8.73
CA THR A 65 18.52 -13.85 -9.89
C THR A 65 17.67 -14.45 -11.01
N GLN A 66 16.89 -15.49 -10.71
CA GLN A 66 16.00 -16.14 -11.68
C GLN A 66 14.94 -15.19 -12.25
N TYR A 67 14.39 -14.30 -11.43
CA TYR A 67 13.45 -13.26 -11.88
C TYR A 67 14.12 -12.23 -12.80
N ALA A 68 15.39 -11.88 -12.55
CA ALA A 68 16.15 -11.01 -13.43
C ALA A 68 16.40 -11.66 -14.80
N GLU A 69 16.76 -12.94 -14.80
CA GLU A 69 16.96 -13.76 -16.00
C GLU A 69 15.67 -13.87 -16.82
N LEU A 70 14.55 -14.18 -16.17
CA LEU A 70 13.22 -14.24 -16.80
C LEU A 70 12.85 -12.93 -17.49
N LEU A 71 13.17 -11.79 -16.88
CA LEU A 71 12.93 -10.46 -17.44
C LEU A 71 14.03 -10.00 -18.42
N SER A 72 15.05 -10.82 -18.67
CA SER A 72 16.23 -10.47 -19.48
C SER A 72 16.85 -9.13 -19.05
N THR A 73 17.03 -8.95 -17.73
CA THR A 73 17.50 -7.69 -17.14
C THR A 73 18.48 -7.92 -15.99
N ARG A 74 19.01 -6.83 -15.42
CA ARG A 74 19.95 -6.89 -14.30
C ARG A 74 19.20 -6.94 -12.96
N ILE A 75 19.71 -7.72 -12.02
CA ILE A 75 19.19 -7.83 -10.63
C ILE A 75 18.84 -6.45 -10.01
N PRO A 76 19.70 -5.41 -10.06
CA PRO A 76 19.39 -4.12 -9.42
C PRO A 76 18.23 -3.35 -10.08
N PHE A 77 17.72 -3.84 -11.22
CA PHE A 77 16.53 -3.33 -11.89
C PHE A 77 15.30 -4.20 -11.63
N SER A 78 15.42 -5.52 -11.72
CA SER A 78 14.30 -6.45 -11.50
C SER A 78 13.88 -6.53 -10.03
N THR A 79 14.83 -6.51 -9.09
CA THR A 79 14.52 -6.62 -7.66
C THR A 79 13.58 -5.52 -7.15
N PRO A 80 13.74 -4.23 -7.52
CA PRO A 80 12.75 -3.20 -7.21
C PRO A 80 11.36 -3.43 -7.85
N ILE A 81 11.27 -4.10 -9.00
CA ILE A 81 9.99 -4.45 -9.63
C ILE A 81 9.30 -5.55 -8.82
N TRP A 82 10.05 -6.56 -8.41
CA TRP A 82 9.57 -7.63 -7.53
C TRP A 82 9.07 -7.05 -6.20
N GLN A 83 9.87 -6.16 -5.58
CA GLN A 83 9.52 -5.45 -4.35
C GLN A 83 8.21 -4.68 -4.48
N LYS A 84 7.96 -4.03 -5.62
CA LYS A 84 6.70 -3.29 -5.84
C LYS A 84 5.48 -4.20 -5.73
N VAL A 85 5.56 -5.45 -6.20
CA VAL A 85 4.45 -6.41 -6.09
C VAL A 85 4.24 -6.84 -4.65
N TYR A 86 5.33 -7.09 -3.91
CA TYR A 86 5.30 -7.39 -2.47
C TYR A 86 4.60 -6.26 -1.71
N ASN A 87 5.13 -5.05 -1.84
CA ASN A 87 4.64 -3.85 -1.16
C ASN A 87 3.20 -3.54 -1.55
N ALA A 88 2.85 -3.66 -2.84
CA ALA A 88 1.50 -3.40 -3.31
C ALA A 88 0.49 -4.40 -2.75
N THR A 89 0.88 -5.64 -2.47
CA THR A 89 -0.03 -6.65 -1.89
C THR A 89 -0.20 -6.43 -0.39
N LEU A 90 0.92 -6.19 0.31
CA LEU A 90 0.94 -6.03 1.77
C LEU A 90 0.51 -4.64 2.23
N PHE A 91 1.30 -3.61 1.92
CA PHE A 91 1.15 -2.28 2.53
C PHE A 91 -0.10 -1.54 2.08
N THR A 92 -0.58 -1.75 0.84
CA THR A 92 -1.86 -1.14 0.45
C THR A 92 -3.02 -1.69 1.27
N SER A 93 -3.01 -3.00 1.53
CA SER A 93 -4.04 -3.66 2.32
C SER A 93 -3.98 -3.22 3.79
N LEU A 94 -2.79 -3.13 4.38
CA LEU A 94 -2.63 -2.65 5.76
C LEU A 94 -3.11 -1.20 5.94
N VAL A 95 -2.74 -0.31 5.00
CA VAL A 95 -3.22 1.08 5.02
C VAL A 95 -4.74 1.13 4.80
N ALA A 96 -5.27 0.35 3.87
CA ALA A 96 -6.71 0.33 3.62
C ALA A 96 -7.51 -0.21 4.83
N ILE A 97 -7.02 -1.24 5.52
CA ILE A 97 -7.64 -1.73 6.76
C ILE A 97 -7.64 -0.64 7.82
N ARG A 98 -6.52 0.07 7.99
CA ARG A 98 -6.41 1.20 8.92
C ARG A 98 -7.44 2.29 8.63
N LEU A 99 -7.57 2.68 7.37
CA LEU A 99 -8.43 3.78 6.94
C LEU A 99 -9.92 3.43 6.99
N MET A 100 -10.28 2.20 6.60
CA MET A 100 -11.68 1.80 6.48
C MET A 100 -12.28 1.25 7.76
N PHE A 101 -11.46 0.62 8.61
CA PHE A 101 -11.95 -0.13 9.77
C PHE A 101 -11.34 0.32 11.10
N ASN A 102 -10.47 1.34 11.10
CA ASN A 102 -9.76 1.80 12.30
C ASN A 102 -8.99 0.68 13.01
N ARG A 103 -8.33 -0.18 12.23
CA ARG A 103 -7.54 -1.31 12.75
C ARG A 103 -6.15 -1.39 12.14
N VAL A 104 -5.18 -1.84 12.92
CA VAL A 104 -3.82 -2.10 12.45
C VAL A 104 -3.42 -3.51 12.86
N PRO A 105 -3.32 -4.47 11.92
CA PRO A 105 -2.74 -5.77 12.23
C PRO A 105 -1.34 -5.62 12.82
N ASN A 106 -1.09 -6.26 13.97
CA ASN A 106 0.20 -6.23 14.65
C ASN A 106 1.08 -7.36 14.11
N LEU A 107 1.89 -7.05 13.09
CA LEU A 107 2.59 -8.04 12.29
C LEU A 107 4.12 -7.92 12.39
N PHE A 108 4.78 -9.06 12.51
CA PHE A 108 6.20 -9.25 12.25
C PHE A 108 6.41 -9.94 10.90
N LEU A 109 7.64 -9.94 10.39
CA LEU A 109 7.95 -10.60 9.13
C LEU A 109 7.65 -12.11 9.20
N ALA A 110 7.85 -12.73 10.37
CA ALA A 110 7.53 -14.13 10.62
C ALA A 110 6.02 -14.45 10.54
N ASP A 111 5.15 -13.45 10.68
CA ASP A 111 3.69 -13.63 10.58
C ASP A 111 3.19 -13.67 9.13
N ILE A 112 4.05 -13.31 8.17
CA ILE A 112 3.73 -13.28 6.75
C ILE A 112 4.07 -14.63 6.13
N ARG A 113 3.07 -15.22 5.48
CA ARG A 113 3.24 -16.38 4.61
C ARG A 113 3.33 -15.91 3.18
N LEU A 114 4.39 -16.33 2.49
CA LEU A 114 4.75 -15.92 1.15
C LEU A 114 4.75 -17.14 0.23
N SER A 115 4.06 -17.03 -0.91
CA SER A 115 4.15 -18.01 -2.00
C SER A 115 4.75 -17.38 -3.23
N ILE A 116 5.59 -18.15 -3.92
CA ILE A 116 6.28 -17.77 -5.13
C ILE A 116 5.78 -18.66 -6.27
N GLY A 117 5.31 -18.04 -7.35
CA GLY A 117 4.89 -18.74 -8.56
C GLY A 117 6.08 -19.31 -9.33
N ALA A 118 5.79 -20.20 -10.29
CA ALA A 118 6.79 -20.78 -11.18
C ALA A 118 7.55 -19.74 -12.02
N ASP A 119 6.99 -18.54 -12.19
CA ASP A 119 7.61 -17.40 -12.87
C ASP A 119 8.44 -16.50 -11.92
N HIS A 120 8.75 -17.00 -10.72
CA HIS A 120 9.54 -16.30 -9.70
C HIS A 120 8.87 -15.03 -9.14
N ARG A 121 7.60 -14.81 -9.45
CA ARG A 121 6.81 -13.70 -8.91
C ARG A 121 6.07 -14.11 -7.66
N ILE A 122 5.67 -13.12 -6.88
CA ILE A 122 4.82 -13.32 -5.72
C ILE A 122 3.43 -13.74 -6.22
N SER A 123 3.02 -14.95 -5.88
CA SER A 123 1.68 -15.45 -6.17
C SER A 123 0.71 -15.10 -5.05
N LYS A 124 1.17 -15.12 -3.79
CA LYS A 124 0.33 -14.85 -2.61
C LYS A 124 1.16 -14.28 -1.46
N LEU A 125 0.54 -13.34 -0.73
CA LEU A 125 0.92 -13.00 0.64
C LEU A 125 -0.28 -13.28 1.55
N ALA A 126 -0.06 -13.93 2.68
CA ALA A 126 -1.11 -14.27 3.62
C ALA A 126 -0.71 -13.97 5.07
N ILE A 127 -1.70 -13.57 5.87
CA ILE A 127 -1.61 -13.47 7.34
C ILE A 127 -2.69 -14.33 7.99
N SER A 128 -2.56 -14.60 9.29
CA SER A 128 -3.57 -15.37 10.06
C SER A 128 -4.87 -14.58 10.26
N GLU A 129 -6.00 -15.27 10.31
CA GLU A 129 -7.29 -14.65 10.69
C GLU A 129 -7.30 -14.25 12.17
N THR A 130 -6.51 -14.94 13.01
CA THR A 130 -6.42 -14.69 14.45
C THR A 130 -5.31 -13.70 14.81
N MET A 131 -4.79 -12.97 13.83
CA MET A 131 -3.71 -12.02 14.06
C MET A 131 -4.15 -10.94 15.07
N PRO A 132 -3.37 -10.67 16.13
CA PRO A 132 -3.62 -9.54 17.01
C PRO A 132 -3.64 -8.23 16.23
N TYR A 133 -4.50 -7.29 16.61
CA TYR A 133 -4.59 -6.00 15.94
C TYR A 133 -4.86 -4.87 16.92
N PHE A 134 -4.33 -3.69 16.63
CA PHE A 134 -4.66 -2.47 17.36
C PHE A 134 -5.99 -1.91 16.87
N ALA A 135 -6.84 -1.44 17.79
CA ALA A 135 -8.15 -0.85 17.50
C ALA A 135 -8.53 0.21 18.53
N LEU A 136 -9.45 1.12 18.20
CA LEU A 136 -9.95 2.12 19.16
C LEU A 136 -10.79 1.50 20.29
N VAL A 137 -11.40 0.34 20.03
CA VAL A 137 -12.24 -0.38 20.97
C VAL A 137 -11.79 -1.83 21.04
N LYS A 138 -11.88 -2.43 22.24
CA LYS A 138 -11.60 -3.85 22.42
C LYS A 138 -12.81 -4.67 21.99
N ASP A 139 -12.94 -4.87 20.68
CA ASP A 139 -14.09 -5.51 20.05
C ASP A 139 -13.95 -7.03 19.87
N SER A 140 -12.77 -7.60 20.14
CA SER A 140 -12.52 -9.04 20.15
C SER A 140 -11.39 -9.41 21.13
N PRO A 141 -11.19 -10.71 21.44
CA PRO A 141 -10.04 -11.16 22.24
C PRO A 141 -8.67 -10.81 21.65
N ASN A 142 -8.58 -10.73 20.32
CA ASN A 142 -7.35 -10.40 19.59
C ASN A 142 -7.15 -8.88 19.41
N ALA A 143 -8.12 -8.07 19.84
CA ALA A 143 -8.05 -6.62 19.77
C ALA A 143 -7.22 -6.04 20.93
N ILE A 144 -6.29 -5.16 20.59
CA ILE A 144 -5.46 -4.37 21.50
C ILE A 144 -5.98 -2.93 21.43
N ALA A 145 -6.65 -2.48 22.50
CA ALA A 145 -7.21 -1.13 22.55
C ALA A 145 -6.10 -0.07 22.56
N VAL A 146 -6.28 0.98 21.77
CA VAL A 146 -5.44 2.19 21.78
C VAL A 146 -6.31 3.42 22.02
N SER A 147 -5.68 4.50 22.49
CA SER A 147 -6.39 5.67 23.03
C SER A 147 -6.95 6.62 21.96
N SER A 148 -6.46 6.56 20.73
CA SER A 148 -6.77 7.57 19.71
C SER A 148 -6.44 7.15 18.28
N GLN A 149 -6.97 7.90 17.32
CA GLN A 149 -6.63 7.79 15.90
C GLN A 149 -5.13 8.04 15.67
N GLN A 150 -4.55 9.03 16.35
CA GLN A 150 -3.12 9.33 16.23
C GLN A 150 -2.26 8.16 16.75
N GLU A 151 -2.72 7.44 17.78
CA GLU A 151 -2.03 6.25 18.27
C GLU A 151 -2.10 5.10 17.27
N LEU A 152 -3.25 4.86 16.62
CA LEU A 152 -3.34 3.89 15.53
C LEU A 152 -2.41 4.23 14.37
N ASP A 153 -2.28 5.51 14.01
CA ASP A 153 -1.37 5.94 12.93
C ASP A 153 0.09 5.66 13.31
N LYS A 154 0.48 5.91 14.56
CA LYS A 154 1.80 5.52 15.09
C LYS A 154 2.01 4.01 15.07
N LYS A 155 0.98 3.21 15.40
CA LYS A 155 1.07 1.74 15.33
C LYS A 155 1.24 1.26 13.89
N LEU A 156 0.54 1.86 12.93
CA LEU A 156 0.71 1.53 11.52
C LEU A 156 2.14 1.84 11.04
N ILE A 157 2.68 3.01 11.39
CA ILE A 157 4.07 3.38 11.08
C ILE A 157 5.03 2.33 11.68
N ALA A 158 4.87 2.00 12.96
CA ALA A 158 5.71 1.01 13.63
C ALA A 158 5.66 -0.37 12.95
N VAL A 159 4.46 -0.84 12.56
CA VAL A 159 4.31 -2.12 11.84
C VAL A 159 4.98 -2.06 10.46
N ILE A 160 4.82 -0.96 9.70
CA ILE A 160 5.48 -0.80 8.40
C ILE A 160 7.01 -0.85 8.56
N THR A 161 7.56 -0.12 9.54
CA THR A 161 8.99 -0.12 9.85
C THR A 161 9.48 -1.51 10.26
N GLN A 162 8.79 -2.16 11.18
CA GLN A 162 9.12 -3.51 11.67
C GLN A 162 9.13 -4.57 10.56
N LEU A 163 8.24 -4.46 9.58
CA LEU A 163 8.20 -5.34 8.41
C LEU A 163 9.29 -5.03 7.38
N SER A 164 9.81 -3.81 7.36
CA SER A 164 10.65 -3.29 6.29
C SER A 164 12.13 -3.20 6.65
N GLU A 165 12.48 -2.83 7.88
CA GLU A 165 13.88 -2.67 8.30
C GLU A 165 14.70 -3.96 8.13
N PRO A 166 14.21 -5.16 8.54
CA PRO A 166 15.00 -6.40 8.42
C PRO A 166 15.37 -6.75 6.97
N LEU A 167 14.56 -6.29 6.01
CA LEU A 167 14.77 -6.58 4.59
C LEU A 167 15.75 -5.61 3.92
N LEU A 168 15.99 -4.43 4.50
CA LEU A 168 16.87 -3.43 3.89
C LEU A 168 18.29 -3.98 3.57
N PRO A 169 18.97 -4.74 4.46
CA PRO A 169 20.24 -5.39 4.13
C PRO A 169 20.16 -6.37 2.95
N VAL A 170 19.08 -7.16 2.87
CA VAL A 170 18.84 -8.11 1.76
C VAL A 170 18.77 -7.36 0.43
N TYR A 171 17.99 -6.29 0.36
CA TYR A 171 17.89 -5.47 -0.85
C TYR A 171 19.19 -4.72 -1.18
N LYS A 172 19.95 -4.30 -0.17
CA LYS A 172 21.27 -3.67 -0.34
C LYS A 172 22.28 -4.63 -0.98
N GLN A 173 22.31 -5.90 -0.59
CA GLN A 173 23.17 -6.93 -1.22
C GLN A 173 22.91 -7.05 -2.73
N HIS A 174 21.66 -6.85 -3.15
CA HIS A 174 21.22 -6.85 -4.54
C HIS A 174 21.37 -5.47 -5.24
N LYS A 175 22.18 -4.58 -4.65
CA LYS A 175 22.48 -3.22 -5.14
C LYS A 175 21.23 -2.33 -5.31
N VAL A 176 20.18 -2.58 -4.52
CA VAL A 176 19.04 -1.68 -4.41
C VAL A 176 19.35 -0.59 -3.39
N HIS A 177 19.28 0.67 -3.82
CA HIS A 177 19.57 1.80 -2.96
C HIS A 177 18.46 2.01 -1.93
N ALA A 178 18.80 2.40 -0.70
CA ALA A 178 17.83 2.62 0.39
C ALA A 178 16.70 3.59 0.00
N ARG A 179 17.01 4.67 -0.74
CA ARG A 179 16.01 5.61 -1.26
C ARG A 179 15.00 4.94 -2.19
N VAL A 180 15.43 4.00 -3.03
CA VAL A 180 14.53 3.24 -3.93
C VAL A 180 13.71 2.25 -3.13
N TYR A 181 14.34 1.55 -2.20
CA TYR A 181 13.70 0.59 -1.30
C TYR A 181 12.53 1.22 -0.53
N TRP A 182 12.80 2.28 0.22
CA TRP A 182 11.80 3.02 0.99
C TRP A 182 10.81 3.75 0.09
N GLY A 183 11.26 4.33 -1.02
CA GLY A 183 10.37 4.99 -1.99
C GLY A 183 9.29 4.07 -2.56
N ASN A 184 9.62 2.79 -2.78
CA ASN A 184 8.65 1.78 -3.20
C ASN A 184 7.64 1.41 -2.10
N ILE A 185 8.06 1.40 -0.83
CA ILE A 185 7.19 1.12 0.33
C ILE A 185 6.20 2.26 0.52
N PHE A 186 6.72 3.50 0.59
CA PHE A 186 5.88 4.68 0.77
C PHE A 186 4.93 4.91 -0.39
N TYR A 187 5.35 4.57 -1.61
CA TYR A 187 4.42 4.58 -2.71
C TYR A 187 3.27 3.59 -2.51
N ALA A 188 3.55 2.36 -2.07
CA ALA A 188 2.49 1.39 -1.83
C ALA A 188 1.55 1.88 -0.74
N CYS A 189 2.06 2.51 0.31
CA CYS A 189 1.22 3.14 1.33
C CYS A 189 0.28 4.20 0.72
N ASN A 190 0.83 5.08 -0.12
CA ASN A 190 0.05 6.14 -0.77
C ASN A 190 -0.93 5.61 -1.82
N LEU A 191 -0.58 4.50 -2.46
CA LEU A 191 -1.42 3.90 -3.49
C LEU A 191 -2.76 3.43 -2.91
N ALA A 192 -2.82 3.09 -1.61
CA ALA A 192 -4.07 2.74 -0.93
C ALA A 192 -5.13 3.83 -1.09
N PHE A 193 -4.79 5.11 -0.90
CA PHE A 193 -5.74 6.23 -1.08
C PHE A 193 -6.26 6.31 -2.51
N SER A 194 -5.37 6.19 -3.51
CA SER A 194 -5.79 6.21 -4.91
C SER A 194 -6.68 5.01 -5.29
N LYS A 195 -6.48 3.86 -4.63
CA LYS A 195 -7.27 2.65 -4.85
C LYS A 195 -8.61 2.67 -4.13
N LEU A 196 -8.67 3.16 -2.90
CA LEU A 196 -9.92 3.44 -2.20
C LEU A 196 -10.75 4.51 -2.93
N THR A 197 -10.12 5.43 -3.65
CA THR A 197 -10.79 6.46 -4.46
C THR A 197 -10.85 6.13 -5.94
N ASN A 198 -10.71 4.85 -6.31
CA ASN A 198 -10.69 4.50 -7.73
C ASN A 198 -12.05 4.75 -8.38
N LYS A 199 -13.14 4.53 -7.64
CA LYS A 199 -14.49 4.99 -7.99
C LYS A 199 -14.62 6.47 -7.60
N PRO A 200 -15.27 7.32 -8.43
CA PRO A 200 -15.53 8.71 -8.10
C PRO A 200 -16.19 8.86 -6.73
N ILE A 201 -15.72 9.81 -5.93
CA ILE A 201 -16.25 10.08 -4.59
C ILE A 201 -17.07 11.36 -4.62
N GLU A 202 -18.32 11.33 -4.18
CA GLU A 202 -19.15 12.52 -4.03
C GLU A 202 -18.64 13.43 -2.90
N ILE A 203 -18.28 14.66 -3.24
CA ILE A 203 -17.75 15.70 -2.34
C ILE A 203 -18.81 16.12 -1.30
N ALA A 204 -20.11 16.00 -1.63
CA ALA A 204 -21.21 16.33 -0.72
C ALA A 204 -21.23 15.48 0.56
N HIS A 205 -20.50 14.36 0.57
CA HIS A 205 -20.38 13.43 1.69
C HIS A 205 -19.01 13.48 2.39
N ASP A 206 -18.23 14.53 2.13
CA ASP A 206 -16.89 14.88 2.65
C ASP A 206 -15.75 14.65 1.64
N SER A 207 -15.04 15.74 1.31
CA SER A 207 -13.84 15.71 0.48
C SER A 207 -12.63 15.18 1.25
N ILE A 208 -11.81 14.37 0.60
CA ILE A 208 -10.51 13.97 1.13
C ILE A 208 -9.58 15.18 1.14
N ASP A 209 -9.22 15.65 2.34
CA ASP A 209 -8.18 16.64 2.54
C ASP A 209 -6.81 16.03 2.28
N THR A 210 -6.19 16.44 1.17
CA THR A 210 -4.85 15.98 0.79
C THR A 210 -3.76 16.49 1.72
N ASP A 211 -3.96 17.61 2.42
CA ASP A 211 -2.96 18.17 3.33
C ASP A 211 -2.80 17.31 4.58
N SER A 212 -3.92 16.83 5.13
CA SER A 212 -3.91 15.84 6.22
C SER A 212 -3.22 14.54 5.80
N LEU A 213 -3.46 14.06 4.56
CA LEU A 213 -2.77 12.87 4.03
C LEU A 213 -1.26 13.09 3.91
N ASP A 214 -0.84 14.26 3.46
CA ASP A 214 0.58 14.62 3.34
C ASP A 214 1.24 14.78 4.73
N GLY A 215 0.50 15.23 5.74
CA GLY A 215 0.95 15.27 7.13
C GLY A 215 1.22 13.87 7.71
N TRP A 216 0.29 12.92 7.53
CA TRP A 216 0.50 11.52 7.94
C TRP A 216 1.70 10.89 7.22
N GLN A 217 1.82 11.12 5.92
CA GLN A 217 2.94 10.64 5.12
C GLN A 217 4.27 11.22 5.59
N SER A 218 4.31 12.52 5.90
CA SER A 218 5.54 13.20 6.34
C SER A 218 6.06 12.59 7.64
N GLN A 219 5.19 12.18 8.56
CA GLN A 219 5.63 11.45 9.77
C GLN A 219 6.31 10.11 9.45
N LEU A 220 5.78 9.35 8.49
CA LEU A 220 6.40 8.10 8.04
C LEU A 220 7.71 8.33 7.29
N PHE A 221 7.76 9.36 6.42
CA PHE A 221 8.98 9.75 5.70
C PHE A 221 10.09 10.24 6.63
N ASP A 222 9.77 11.12 7.58
CA ASP A 222 10.75 11.75 8.47
C ASP A 222 11.37 10.74 9.44
N THR A 223 10.64 9.66 9.76
CA THR A 223 11.15 8.57 10.59
C THR A 223 12.26 7.80 9.89
N GLU A 224 12.11 7.48 8.60
CA GLU A 224 12.99 6.53 7.88
C GLU A 224 13.94 7.19 6.87
N LEU A 225 13.63 8.41 6.41
CA LEU A 225 14.36 9.16 5.38
C LEU A 225 14.76 10.54 5.88
N ILE A 226 15.50 10.58 7.00
CA ILE A 226 16.01 11.77 7.71
C ILE A 226 16.69 12.81 6.78
N LYS A 227 17.19 12.40 5.59
CA LYS A 227 17.87 13.28 4.61
C LYS A 227 17.28 13.19 3.18
N GLY A 228 16.07 12.66 3.03
CA GLY A 228 15.56 12.16 1.75
C GLY A 228 14.59 13.06 0.97
N GLY A 229 13.94 14.05 1.56
CA GLY A 229 12.85 14.77 0.91
C GLY A 229 11.64 13.88 0.56
N GLN A 230 10.53 14.49 0.15
CA GLN A 230 9.29 13.77 -0.18
C GLN A 230 9.47 12.94 -1.46
N LEU A 231 9.45 11.60 -1.35
CA LEU A 231 9.64 10.71 -2.51
C LEU A 231 8.39 10.56 -3.38
N ASN A 232 7.24 10.95 -2.85
CA ASN A 232 5.93 10.89 -3.49
C ASN A 232 5.07 12.05 -2.96
N GLN A 233 4.08 12.47 -3.74
CA GLN A 233 3.07 13.46 -3.36
C GLN A 233 1.68 12.88 -3.59
N VAL A 234 0.75 13.11 -2.67
CA VAL A 234 -0.66 12.81 -2.89
C VAL A 234 -1.37 14.05 -3.43
N LYS A 235 -2.16 13.86 -4.47
CA LYS A 235 -2.87 14.93 -5.18
C LYS A 235 -4.31 14.54 -5.41
N SER A 236 -5.16 15.53 -5.68
CA SER A 236 -6.55 15.28 -6.07
C SER A 236 -6.98 16.10 -7.28
N VAL A 237 -8.00 15.61 -7.97
CA VAL A 237 -8.77 16.33 -8.98
C VAL A 237 -10.23 16.28 -8.59
N GLN A 238 -10.98 17.31 -8.97
CA GLN A 238 -12.40 17.43 -8.70
C GLN A 238 -13.16 17.76 -9.99
N TYR A 239 -14.34 17.18 -10.17
CA TYR A 239 -15.24 17.44 -11.30
C TYR A 239 -16.69 17.16 -10.92
N GLN A 240 -17.59 18.11 -11.19
CA GLN A 240 -19.05 17.99 -10.95
C GLN A 240 -19.43 17.48 -9.55
N GLY A 241 -18.74 17.97 -8.51
CA GLY A 241 -19.00 17.52 -7.14
C GLY A 241 -18.43 16.14 -6.82
N PHE A 242 -17.55 15.57 -7.66
CA PHE A 242 -16.81 14.36 -7.37
C PHE A 242 -15.31 14.61 -7.25
N GLN A 243 -14.61 13.80 -6.45
CA GLN A 243 -13.15 13.84 -6.26
C GLN A 243 -12.50 12.50 -6.67
N LYS A 244 -11.25 12.59 -7.14
CA LYS A 244 -10.33 11.44 -7.31
C LYS A 244 -8.96 11.78 -6.75
N VAL A 245 -8.39 10.86 -5.95
CA VAL A 245 -7.04 10.99 -5.38
C VAL A 245 -6.03 10.17 -6.19
N TYR A 246 -4.84 10.70 -6.39
CA TYR A 246 -3.75 10.05 -7.11
C TYR A 246 -2.40 10.36 -6.50
N VAL A 247 -1.41 9.53 -6.82
CA VAL A 247 -0.04 9.66 -6.28
C VAL A 247 0.90 10.04 -7.42
N ARG A 248 1.67 11.11 -7.21
CA ARG A 248 2.79 11.50 -8.07
C ARG A 248 4.09 11.00 -7.43
N ARG A 249 4.89 10.23 -8.17
CA ARG A 249 6.13 9.62 -7.68
C ARG A 249 7.35 10.35 -8.21
N GLU A 250 8.34 10.58 -7.35
CA GLU A 250 9.63 11.12 -7.78
C GLU A 250 10.65 10.06 -8.22
N THR A 251 10.50 8.83 -7.72
CA THR A 251 11.64 7.89 -7.66
C THR A 251 11.61 6.74 -8.67
N CYS A 252 10.49 6.50 -9.36
CA CYS A 252 10.29 5.22 -10.05
C CYS A 252 11.02 5.06 -11.40
N CYS A 253 11.46 6.15 -12.05
CA CYS A 253 11.95 6.13 -13.45
C CYS A 253 13.35 6.72 -13.67
N MET A 254 14.05 7.16 -12.61
CA MET A 254 15.27 7.98 -12.74
C MET A 254 16.49 7.21 -13.29
N LYS A 255 16.54 5.88 -13.19
CA LYS A 255 17.76 5.12 -13.54
C LYS A 255 17.72 4.34 -14.87
N TYR A 256 16.54 3.99 -15.38
CA TYR A 256 16.45 3.09 -16.53
C TYR A 256 15.59 3.71 -17.61
N LYS A 257 16.18 3.96 -18.79
CA LYS A 257 15.54 4.47 -20.00
C LYS A 257 14.59 3.39 -20.57
N ILE A 258 13.49 3.14 -19.88
CA ILE A 258 12.42 2.27 -20.37
C ILE A 258 11.65 3.04 -21.45
N ASP A 259 11.49 2.45 -22.63
CA ASP A 259 10.56 2.96 -23.64
C ASP A 259 9.11 2.85 -23.12
N GLY A 260 8.35 3.94 -23.20
CA GLY A 260 6.97 4.02 -22.70
C GLY A 260 6.76 4.77 -21.38
N LYS A 261 7.78 5.43 -20.81
CA LYS A 261 7.65 6.30 -19.61
C LYS A 261 6.51 7.33 -19.71
N ALA A 262 6.24 7.84 -20.91
CA ALA A 262 5.15 8.77 -21.22
C ALA A 262 3.75 8.21 -20.90
N LYS A 263 3.60 6.90 -20.63
CA LYS A 263 2.32 6.27 -20.30
C LYS A 263 2.12 6.05 -18.79
N CYS A 264 3.13 6.28 -17.95
CA CYS A 264 2.99 6.10 -16.50
C CYS A 264 2.33 7.33 -15.88
N SER A 265 1.02 7.27 -15.64
CA SER A 265 0.24 8.39 -15.11
C SER A 265 0.63 8.84 -13.70
N THR A 266 1.58 8.18 -13.04
CA THR A 266 2.10 8.55 -11.71
C THR A 266 3.54 9.12 -11.76
N CYS A 267 4.14 9.26 -12.93
CA CYS A 267 5.56 9.65 -13.08
C CYS A 267 5.77 11.16 -12.95
N ASN A 268 6.76 11.59 -12.14
CA ASN A 268 7.16 13.01 -12.05
C ASN A 268 7.77 13.59 -13.34
N LEU A 269 8.17 12.75 -14.29
CA LEU A 269 8.64 13.20 -15.61
C LEU A 269 7.50 13.74 -16.48
N ILE A 270 6.24 13.41 -16.16
CA ILE A 270 5.07 14.05 -16.77
C ILE A 270 4.87 15.39 -16.05
N PRO A 271 4.77 16.53 -16.77
CA PRO A 271 4.43 17.82 -16.17
C PRO A 271 3.20 17.73 -15.28
N ASP A 272 3.18 18.54 -14.22
CA ASP A 272 2.10 18.45 -13.23
C ASP A 272 0.72 18.79 -13.80
N SER A 273 0.67 19.79 -14.67
CA SER A 273 -0.53 20.16 -15.42
C SER A 273 -1.06 19.01 -16.27
N GLU A 274 -0.19 18.34 -17.02
CA GLU A 274 -0.55 17.20 -17.87
C GLU A 274 -1.03 16.00 -17.04
N GLN A 275 -0.38 15.73 -15.91
CA GLN A 275 -0.82 14.67 -15.01
C GLN A 275 -2.20 14.98 -14.40
N LYS A 276 -2.43 16.23 -14.01
CA LYS A 276 -3.72 16.69 -13.52
C LYS A 276 -4.82 16.52 -14.57
N GLU A 277 -4.56 16.90 -15.81
CA GLU A 277 -5.49 16.73 -16.93
C GLU A 277 -5.80 15.25 -17.20
N LEU A 278 -4.78 14.39 -17.22
CA LEU A 278 -4.96 12.94 -17.35
C LEU A 278 -5.88 12.36 -16.26
N MET A 279 -5.72 12.81 -15.01
CA MET A 279 -6.56 12.33 -13.90
C MET A 279 -7.98 12.90 -13.97
N LEU A 280 -8.13 14.15 -14.41
CA LEU A 280 -9.45 14.77 -14.63
C LEU A 280 -10.22 14.01 -15.71
N ASN A 281 -9.58 13.69 -16.84
CA ASN A 281 -10.20 12.92 -17.93
C ASN A 281 -10.63 11.53 -17.45
N LYS A 282 -9.82 10.87 -16.60
CA LYS A 282 -10.20 9.59 -15.99
C LYS A 282 -11.41 9.71 -15.06
N LEU A 283 -11.51 10.79 -14.29
CA LEU A 283 -12.66 11.05 -13.42
C LEU A 283 -13.93 11.27 -14.26
N GLN A 284 -13.84 12.09 -15.30
CA GLN A 284 -14.96 12.33 -16.23
C GLN A 284 -15.44 11.04 -16.91
N GLN A 285 -14.52 10.23 -17.43
CA GLN A 285 -14.86 8.94 -18.04
C GLN A 285 -15.52 7.98 -17.05
N ALA A 286 -15.04 7.93 -15.81
CA ALA A 286 -15.62 7.08 -14.77
C ALA A 286 -17.05 7.49 -14.42
N LEU A 287 -17.37 8.79 -14.43
CA LEU A 287 -18.73 9.29 -14.20
C LEU A 287 -19.65 8.98 -15.39
N GLN A 288 -19.14 9.10 -16.62
CA GLN A 288 -19.90 8.74 -17.83
C GLN A 288 -20.20 7.25 -17.94
N SER A 289 -19.34 6.39 -17.39
CA SER A 289 -19.50 4.92 -17.44
C SER A 289 -20.42 4.36 -16.34
N ASN A 290 -20.82 5.18 -15.38
CA ASN A 290 -21.69 4.82 -14.25
C ASN A 290 -23.13 5.38 -14.40
N HIS A 291 -23.45 5.99 -15.54
CA HIS A 291 -24.78 6.39 -15.99
C HIS A 291 -25.21 5.52 -17.19
#